data_AF-H6R1Z7-F1
#
_entry.id   AF-H6R1Z7-F1
#
_cell.length_a   1.000
_cell.length_b   1.000
_cell.length_c   1.000
_cell.angle_alpha   90.00
_cell.angle_beta   90.00
_cell.angle_gamma   90.00
#
_symmetry.space_group_name_H-M   'P 1'
#
loop_
_entity.id
_entity.type
_entity.pdbx_description
1 polymer ?
#
loop_
_entity_poly.entity_id
_entity_poly.type
_entity_poly.pdbx_seq_one_letter_code
_entity_poly.pdbx_strand_id
1 'polypeptide(L)'
;MSGTPAWSPAPAAGVAPPLPPVPGSRQDAYAQGAKLGELYGQFDAWVDKLSELFDSATLTGGVRLWDRLSPEERSKALSLIKRGVESLPALPKTASADLAAALREGFIARRRTSYEAARFLNRAVWVACELAMIVVIDKAATPSPSMIGSIVTRNRDCAAHTASIVIREVAGHDVAADRLVKMYGLPPESMYGFKDAMNYAIKWFEEVGFKFAEKLGGFAPARQGGQVGRYVLFFERPNGGHVVYGQVTEAELIIIDGQAGKEWKNIAEAQRAINGELKRAQRIVGVDFP
;
A
#
# COMPACT_ATOMS: atom_id res chain seq x y z
N MET A 1 -4.29 33.47 -10.17
CA MET A 1 -4.09 32.48 -9.09
C MET A 1 -5.25 32.61 -8.13
N SER A 2 -6.29 31.82 -8.29
CA SER A 2 -7.51 31.84 -7.48
C SER A 2 -7.30 30.94 -6.26
N GLY A 3 -7.09 31.56 -5.09
CA GLY A 3 -7.00 30.84 -3.82
C GLY A 3 -8.35 30.22 -3.47
N THR A 4 -8.36 28.92 -3.23
CA THR A 4 -9.51 28.23 -2.62
C THR A 4 -9.66 28.73 -1.18
N PRO A 5 -10.88 29.13 -0.75
CA PRO A 5 -11.10 29.60 0.61
C PRO A 5 -10.93 28.45 1.61
N ALA A 6 -10.22 28.72 2.70
CA ALA A 6 -10.06 27.78 3.80
C ALA A 6 -11.45 27.44 4.39
N TRP A 7 -11.88 26.19 4.25
CA TRP A 7 -13.11 25.71 4.85
C TRP A 7 -12.96 25.72 6.37
N SER A 8 -13.63 26.66 7.02
CA SER A 8 -13.77 26.71 8.48
C SER A 8 -15.18 26.27 8.84
N PRO A 9 -15.38 25.23 9.66
CA PRO A 9 -16.72 24.84 10.08
C PRO A 9 -17.40 26.01 10.82
N ALA A 10 -18.66 26.26 10.50
CA ALA A 10 -19.44 27.28 11.18
C ALA A 10 -19.54 26.95 12.69
N PRO A 11 -19.33 27.92 13.60
CA PRO A 11 -19.49 27.68 15.02
C PRO A 11 -20.93 27.27 15.34
N ALA A 12 -21.09 26.38 16.32
CA ALA A 12 -22.40 25.93 16.78
C ALA A 12 -23.29 27.12 17.17
N ALA A 13 -24.57 27.08 16.78
CA ALA A 13 -25.54 28.13 17.07
C ALA A 13 -25.62 28.39 18.59
N GLY A 14 -25.41 29.65 19.00
CA GLY A 14 -25.54 30.10 20.39
C GLY A 14 -24.23 30.34 21.15
N VAL A 15 -23.06 30.03 20.57
CA VAL A 15 -21.77 30.39 21.16
C VAL A 15 -21.28 31.69 20.52
N ALA A 16 -21.50 32.81 21.21
CA ALA A 16 -20.85 34.06 20.82
C ALA A 16 -19.33 33.85 20.87
N PRO A 17 -18.58 34.23 19.81
CA PRO A 17 -17.12 34.16 19.88
C PRO A 17 -16.64 34.98 21.09
N PRO A 18 -15.66 34.47 21.85
CA PRO A 18 -15.15 35.20 23.00
C PRO A 18 -14.67 36.58 22.55
N LEU A 19 -14.97 37.60 23.37
CA LEU A 19 -14.55 38.98 23.10
C LEU A 19 -13.03 39.02 22.87
N PRO A 20 -12.55 39.82 21.89
CA PRO A 20 -11.13 39.93 21.62
C PRO A 20 -10.39 40.42 22.89
N PRO A 21 -9.16 39.94 23.14
CA PRO A 21 -8.39 40.38 24.29
C PRO A 21 -8.17 41.89 24.26
N VAL A 22 -8.31 42.55 25.40
CA VAL A 22 -7.95 43.97 25.53
C VAL A 22 -6.42 44.09 25.47
N PRO A 23 -5.84 44.93 24.58
CA PRO A 23 -4.39 45.08 24.48
C PRO A 23 -3.71 45.38 25.82
N GLY A 24 -2.62 44.68 26.13
CA GLY A 24 -1.88 44.84 27.38
C GLY A 24 -2.51 44.17 28.61
N SER A 25 -3.65 43.50 28.45
CA SER A 25 -4.27 42.72 29.51
C SER A 25 -3.60 41.36 29.70
N ARG A 26 -3.90 40.71 30.83
CA ARG A 26 -3.52 39.31 31.09
C ARG A 26 -4.03 38.37 29.99
N GLN A 27 -5.24 38.61 29.48
CA GLN A 27 -5.85 37.81 28.42
C GLN A 27 -5.14 38.00 27.06
N ASP A 28 -4.66 39.21 26.78
CA ASP A 28 -3.85 39.50 25.58
C ASP A 28 -2.48 38.84 25.67
N ALA A 29 -1.81 38.92 26.83
CA ALA A 29 -0.56 38.21 27.08
C ALA A 29 -0.72 36.69 26.90
N TYR A 30 -1.81 36.11 27.42
CA TYR A 30 -2.16 34.71 27.19
C TYR A 30 -2.35 34.37 25.70
N ALA A 31 -3.13 35.17 24.97
CA ALA A 31 -3.39 34.94 23.55
C ALA A 31 -2.12 35.06 22.69
N GLN A 32 -1.22 35.99 23.02
CA GLN A 32 0.10 36.10 22.38
C GLN A 32 0.96 34.89 22.67
N GLY A 33 0.99 34.44 23.94
CA GLY A 33 1.63 33.19 24.34
C GLY A 33 1.12 32.00 23.54
N ALA A 34 -0.20 31.86 23.42
CA ALA A 34 -0.84 30.79 22.68
C ALA A 34 -0.45 30.77 21.18
N LYS A 35 -0.45 31.93 20.51
CA LYS A 35 -0.01 32.01 19.10
C LYS A 35 1.44 31.52 18.91
N LEU A 36 2.32 31.87 19.83
CA LEU A 36 3.72 31.40 19.80
C LEU A 36 3.81 29.91 20.12
N GLY A 37 3.03 29.44 21.10
CA GLY A 37 2.91 28.04 21.45
C GLY A 37 2.51 27.20 20.23
N GLU A 38 1.55 27.68 19.44
CA GLU A 38 1.12 27.02 18.21
C GLU A 38 2.26 26.79 17.21
N LEU A 39 3.06 27.83 16.94
CA LEU A 39 4.22 27.74 16.04
C LEU A 39 5.28 26.76 16.55
N TYR A 40 5.57 26.80 17.85
CA TYR A 40 6.54 25.89 18.46
C TYR A 40 6.04 24.44 18.47
N GLY A 41 4.75 24.21 18.73
CA GLY A 41 4.17 22.87 18.70
C GLY A 41 4.21 22.25 17.31
N GLN A 42 3.90 23.04 16.27
CA GLN A 42 4.02 22.60 14.88
C GLN A 42 5.48 22.27 14.51
N PHE A 43 6.42 23.11 14.95
CA PHE A 43 7.85 22.87 14.73
C PHE A 43 8.35 21.61 15.44
N ASP A 44 7.97 21.40 16.71
CA ASP A 44 8.31 20.19 17.45
C ASP A 44 7.80 18.93 16.74
N ALA A 45 6.57 18.95 16.21
CA ALA A 45 6.01 17.82 15.48
C ALA A 45 6.72 17.55 14.15
N TRP A 46 7.23 18.61 13.51
CA TRP A 46 8.05 18.49 12.30
C TRP A 46 9.43 17.89 12.61
N VAL A 47 10.10 18.32 13.69
CA VAL A 47 11.38 17.76 14.14
C VAL A 47 11.23 16.30 14.55
N ASP A 48 10.16 15.96 15.28
CA ASP A 48 9.85 14.59 15.68
C ASP A 48 9.66 13.69 14.47
N LYS A 49 8.91 14.14 13.46
CA LYS A 49 8.74 13.41 12.20
C LYS A 49 10.06 13.21 11.44
N LEU A 50 10.91 14.24 11.43
CA LEU A 50 12.21 14.18 10.77
C LEU A 50 13.15 13.19 11.48
N SER A 51 13.10 13.16 12.82
CA SER A 51 13.81 12.18 13.65
C SER A 51 13.29 10.76 13.42
N GLU A 52 11.96 10.55 13.39
CA GLU A 52 11.35 9.25 13.06
C GLU A 52 11.81 8.72 11.70
N LEU A 53 11.87 9.59 10.66
CA LEU A 53 12.35 9.21 9.34
C LEU A 53 13.83 8.74 9.39
N PHE A 54 14.65 9.40 10.20
CA PHE A 54 16.06 9.05 10.35
C PHE A 54 16.30 7.80 11.21
N ASP A 55 15.47 7.56 12.23
CA ASP A 55 15.57 6.42 13.13
C ASP A 55 14.84 5.16 12.64
N SER A 56 13.96 5.27 11.64
CA SER A 56 13.24 4.09 11.11
C SER A 56 14.19 3.11 10.42
N ALA A 57 14.59 2.06 11.15
CA ALA A 57 15.37 0.92 10.65
C ALA A 57 14.57 0.03 9.67
N THR A 58 13.29 0.33 9.47
CA THR A 58 12.31 -0.51 8.79
C THR A 58 12.40 -0.50 7.27
N LEU A 59 13.09 0.47 6.65
CA LEU A 59 13.04 0.60 5.19
C LEU A 59 14.12 -0.20 4.44
N THR A 60 15.11 -0.80 5.09
CA THR A 60 15.99 -1.85 4.50
C THR A 60 17.04 -2.29 5.53
N GLY A 61 17.05 -3.54 5.98
CA GLY A 61 18.27 -4.17 6.54
C GLY A 61 18.84 -3.65 7.88
N GLY A 62 18.07 -2.96 8.73
CA GLY A 62 18.48 -2.69 10.12
C GLY A 62 19.50 -1.55 10.33
N VAL A 63 19.86 -0.81 9.28
CA VAL A 63 20.73 0.39 9.37
C VAL A 63 19.87 1.64 9.29
N ARG A 64 20.08 2.60 10.20
CA ARG A 64 19.33 3.86 10.25
C ARG A 64 19.56 4.67 8.98
N LEU A 65 18.53 5.40 8.53
CA LEU A 65 18.61 6.21 7.31
C LEU A 65 19.71 7.28 7.44
N TRP A 66 19.87 7.85 8.62
CA TRP A 66 20.92 8.82 8.94
C TRP A 66 22.33 8.33 8.60
N ASP A 67 22.62 7.06 8.89
CA ASP A 67 23.93 6.46 8.70
C ASP A 67 24.28 6.23 7.23
N ARG A 68 23.28 6.29 6.34
CA ARG A 68 23.42 6.11 4.89
C ARG A 68 23.60 7.41 4.12
N LEU A 69 23.26 8.54 4.73
CA LEU A 69 23.43 9.84 4.12
C LEU A 69 24.92 10.17 4.00
N SER A 70 25.31 10.79 2.88
CA SER A 70 26.65 11.35 2.74
C SER A 70 26.85 12.50 3.75
N PRO A 71 28.10 12.87 4.08
CA PRO A 71 28.38 14.02 4.95
C PRO A 71 27.69 15.32 4.48
N GLU A 72 27.61 15.54 3.17
CA GLU A 72 26.96 16.70 2.56
C GLU A 72 25.44 16.68 2.76
N GLU A 73 24.81 15.51 2.65
CA GLU A 73 23.37 15.33 2.86
C GLU A 73 23.00 15.51 4.34
N ARG A 74 23.82 15.00 5.25
CA ARG A 74 23.69 15.25 6.69
C ARG A 74 23.79 16.74 7.01
N SER A 75 24.75 17.44 6.41
CA SER A 75 24.93 18.88 6.57
C SER A 75 23.72 19.67 6.05
N LYS A 76 23.13 19.28 4.91
CA LYS A 76 21.89 19.87 4.39
C LYS A 76 20.70 19.65 5.32
N ALA A 77 20.55 18.46 5.89
CA ALA A 77 19.48 18.14 6.85
C ALA A 77 19.62 18.98 8.13
N LEU A 78 20.82 19.09 8.69
CA LEU A 78 21.09 19.94 9.86
C LEU A 78 20.83 21.41 9.56
N SER A 79 21.17 21.87 8.35
CA SER A 79 20.92 23.25 7.92
C SER A 79 19.43 23.56 7.75
N LEU A 80 18.59 22.55 7.45
CA LEU A 80 17.13 22.72 7.44
C LEU A 80 16.58 22.88 8.86
N ILE A 81 17.03 22.03 9.80
CA ILE A 81 16.63 22.14 11.20
C ILE A 81 17.06 23.49 11.78
N LYS A 82 18.32 23.88 11.55
CA LYS A 82 18.86 25.16 12.02
C LYS A 82 18.03 26.35 11.53
N ARG A 83 17.74 26.42 10.22
CA ARG A 83 16.88 27.49 9.65
C ARG A 83 15.47 27.49 10.23
N GLY A 84 14.93 26.31 10.53
CA GLY A 84 13.62 26.18 11.16
C GLY A 84 13.61 26.65 12.62
N VAL A 85 14.69 26.43 13.38
CA VAL A 85 14.84 27.00 14.73
C VAL A 85 15.01 28.51 14.66
N GLU A 86 15.82 29.01 13.72
CA GLU A 86 16.10 30.44 13.56
C GLU A 86 14.88 31.25 13.10
N SER A 87 13.89 30.61 12.47
CA SER A 87 12.63 31.27 12.08
C SER A 87 11.62 31.37 13.21
N LEU A 88 11.85 30.71 14.35
CA LEU A 88 10.94 30.77 15.49
C LEU A 88 11.09 32.10 16.25
N PRO A 89 9.99 32.85 16.44
CA PRO A 89 10.02 34.10 17.19
C PRO A 89 10.26 33.84 18.68
N ALA A 90 11.13 34.64 19.29
CA ALA A 90 11.35 34.62 20.74
C ALA A 90 10.08 35.07 21.50
N LEU A 91 9.93 34.57 22.73
CA LEU A 91 8.86 35.01 23.61
C LEU A 91 9.00 36.52 23.92
N PRO A 92 7.92 37.32 23.80
CA PRO A 92 7.91 38.72 24.13
C PRO A 92 8.36 38.97 25.56
N LYS A 93 9.16 40.02 25.78
CA LYS A 93 9.49 40.50 27.12
C LYS A 93 8.31 41.29 27.66
N THR A 94 7.80 40.91 28.83
CA THR A 94 6.75 41.66 29.52
C THR A 94 7.34 42.41 30.71
N ALA A 95 6.85 43.63 30.95
CA ALA A 95 7.31 44.45 32.08
C ALA A 95 6.75 43.98 33.44
N SER A 96 5.66 43.21 33.43
CA SER A 96 4.99 42.68 34.62
C SER A 96 5.14 41.16 34.73
N ALA A 97 5.35 40.67 35.96
CA ALA A 97 5.43 39.26 36.28
C ALA A 97 4.10 38.51 36.05
N ASP A 98 2.95 39.17 36.27
CA ASP A 98 1.63 38.58 36.03
C ASP A 98 1.38 38.36 34.53
N LEU A 99 1.75 39.35 33.71
CA LEU A 99 1.69 39.22 32.25
C LEU A 99 2.68 38.17 31.73
N ALA A 100 3.86 38.07 32.34
CA ALA A 100 4.84 37.02 32.01
C ALA A 100 4.27 35.62 32.28
N ALA A 101 3.58 35.46 33.41
CA ALA A 101 2.95 34.20 33.81
C ALA A 101 1.85 33.81 32.82
N ALA A 102 0.95 34.73 32.48
CA ALA A 102 -0.14 34.48 31.53
C ALA A 102 0.38 34.16 30.12
N LEU A 103 1.43 34.84 29.66
CA LEU A 103 2.10 34.56 28.39
C LEU A 103 2.69 33.14 28.36
N ARG A 104 3.37 32.73 29.43
CA ARG A 104 3.90 31.36 29.54
C ARG A 104 2.79 30.32 29.60
N GLU A 105 1.72 30.59 30.32
CA GLU A 105 0.56 29.71 30.45
C GLU A 105 -0.08 29.45 29.08
N GLY A 106 -0.35 30.52 28.30
CA GLY A 106 -0.87 30.40 26.95
C GLY A 106 0.07 29.63 26.02
N PHE A 107 1.38 29.90 26.10
CA PHE A 107 2.39 29.20 25.32
C PHE A 107 2.40 27.69 25.60
N ILE A 108 2.46 27.29 26.87
CA ILE A 108 2.52 25.87 27.27
C ILE A 108 1.24 25.15 26.83
N ALA A 109 0.08 25.74 27.11
CA ALA A 109 -1.21 25.15 26.79
C ALA A 109 -1.34 24.88 25.29
N ARG A 110 -1.04 25.90 24.46
CA ARG A 110 -1.22 25.78 23.01
C ARG A 110 -0.14 24.93 22.34
N ARG A 111 1.11 25.00 22.79
CA ARG A 111 2.23 24.21 22.25
C ARG A 111 1.93 22.73 22.25
N ARG A 112 1.46 22.19 23.37
CA ARG A 112 1.13 20.76 23.48
C ARG A 112 0.01 20.36 22.51
N THR A 113 -1.10 21.08 22.53
CA THR A 113 -2.24 20.77 21.64
C THR A 113 -1.88 20.90 20.16
N SER A 114 -1.08 21.91 19.80
CA SER A 114 -0.65 22.10 18.41
C SER A 114 0.38 21.07 17.97
N TYR A 115 1.26 20.60 18.87
CA TYR A 115 2.13 19.46 18.62
C TYR A 115 1.31 18.19 18.31
N GLU A 116 0.34 17.85 19.17
CA GLU A 116 -0.50 16.66 18.98
C GLU A 116 -1.33 16.75 17.69
N ALA A 117 -1.92 17.91 17.39
CA ALA A 117 -2.68 18.15 16.17
C ALA A 117 -1.80 18.08 14.90
N ALA A 118 -0.62 18.71 14.93
CA ALA A 118 0.32 18.68 13.81
C ALA A 118 0.88 17.28 13.58
N ARG A 119 1.16 16.51 14.64
CA ARG A 119 1.56 15.11 14.54
C ARG A 119 0.47 14.25 13.90
N PHE A 120 -0.79 14.45 14.28
CA PHE A 120 -1.92 13.77 13.64
C PHE A 120 -2.06 14.12 12.15
N LEU A 121 -1.97 15.41 11.80
CA LEU A 121 -1.97 15.88 10.42
C LEU A 121 -0.82 15.30 9.60
N ASN A 122 0.41 15.31 10.13
CA ASN A 122 1.58 14.71 9.49
C ASN A 122 1.38 13.21 9.26
N ARG A 123 0.75 12.50 10.21
CA ARG A 123 0.40 11.09 10.04
C ARG A 123 -0.68 10.88 8.99
N ALA A 124 -1.71 11.71 8.98
CA ALA A 124 -2.79 11.65 7.99
C ALA A 124 -2.28 11.95 6.57
N VAL A 125 -1.41 12.95 6.40
CA VAL A 125 -0.73 13.25 5.13
C VAL A 125 0.18 12.09 4.73
N TRP A 126 0.93 11.50 5.65
CA TRP A 126 1.74 10.32 5.34
C TRP A 126 0.86 9.16 4.86
N VAL A 127 -0.25 8.86 5.56
CA VAL A 127 -1.22 7.85 5.12
C VAL A 127 -1.81 8.20 3.75
N ALA A 128 -2.15 9.46 3.50
CA ALA A 128 -2.67 9.91 2.21
C ALA A 128 -1.62 9.80 1.09
N CYS A 129 -0.34 10.08 1.37
CA CYS A 129 0.77 9.89 0.44
C CYS A 129 1.05 8.42 0.18
N GLU A 130 0.99 7.54 1.19
CA GLU A 130 1.09 6.09 1.02
C GLU A 130 -0.08 5.57 0.17
N LEU A 131 -1.30 6.02 0.44
CA LEU A 131 -2.47 5.71 -0.38
C LEU A 131 -2.36 6.27 -1.80
N ALA A 132 -1.83 7.48 -1.98
CA ALA A 132 -1.60 8.09 -3.28
C ALA A 132 -0.46 7.38 -4.04
N MET A 133 0.60 6.94 -3.34
CA MET A 133 1.63 6.08 -3.92
C MET A 133 1.03 4.75 -4.33
N ILE A 134 0.17 4.13 -3.52
CA ILE A 134 -0.57 2.92 -3.90
C ILE A 134 -1.40 3.17 -5.16
N VAL A 135 -2.12 4.29 -5.26
CA VAL A 135 -2.93 4.65 -6.44
C VAL A 135 -2.07 4.97 -7.67
N VAL A 136 -0.94 5.67 -7.51
CA VAL A 136 -0.01 5.98 -8.60
C VAL A 136 0.75 4.74 -9.04
N ILE A 137 1.11 3.86 -8.11
CA ILE A 137 1.67 2.54 -8.40
C ILE A 137 0.61 1.70 -9.12
N ASP A 138 -0.65 1.67 -8.68
CA ASP A 138 -1.74 0.97 -9.38
C ASP A 138 -1.96 1.54 -10.80
N LYS A 139 -1.89 2.87 -10.96
CA LYS A 139 -2.02 3.55 -12.26
C LYS A 139 -0.79 3.36 -13.16
N ALA A 140 0.41 3.26 -12.59
CA ALA A 140 1.65 2.95 -13.31
C ALA A 140 1.81 1.43 -13.57
N ALA A 141 1.18 0.60 -12.75
CA ALA A 141 1.08 -0.84 -12.87
C ALA A 141 -0.07 -1.27 -13.78
N THR A 142 -0.89 -0.35 -14.28
CA THR A 142 -1.76 -0.59 -15.45
C THR A 142 -0.85 -0.55 -16.70
N PRO A 143 -0.43 -1.69 -17.26
CA PRO A 143 0.49 -1.69 -18.37
C PRO A 143 -0.29 -1.31 -19.64
N SER A 144 0.38 -0.62 -20.57
CA SER A 144 0.02 -0.75 -21.98
C SER A 144 -0.08 -2.25 -22.32
N PRO A 145 -1.04 -2.70 -23.15
CA PRO A 145 -1.30 -4.12 -23.44
C PRO A 145 -0.08 -4.97 -23.90
N SER A 146 1.08 -4.36 -24.16
CA SER A 146 2.31 -5.00 -24.60
C SER A 146 3.35 -5.32 -23.51
N MET A 147 3.10 -5.03 -22.22
CA MET A 147 4.11 -5.19 -21.13
C MET A 147 3.69 -6.17 -20.02
N ILE A 148 3.08 -7.31 -20.38
CA ILE A 148 2.92 -8.44 -19.44
C ILE A 148 4.28 -9.15 -19.33
N GLY A 149 5.07 -8.85 -18.30
CA GLY A 149 6.27 -9.64 -18.03
C GLY A 149 7.34 -9.11 -17.06
N SER A 150 7.29 -7.87 -16.55
CA SER A 150 8.48 -7.30 -15.86
C SER A 150 8.32 -6.79 -14.42
N ILE A 151 7.24 -7.07 -13.69
CA ILE A 151 7.21 -6.77 -12.25
C ILE A 151 7.35 -8.09 -11.47
N VAL A 152 8.60 -8.53 -11.40
CA VAL A 152 9.08 -9.66 -10.60
C VAL A 152 9.31 -9.16 -9.17
N THR A 153 8.35 -9.38 -8.28
CA THR A 153 8.66 -9.57 -6.85
C THR A 153 8.89 -11.05 -6.61
N ARG A 154 10.04 -11.39 -6.03
CA ARG A 154 10.56 -12.75 -5.77
C ARG A 154 9.74 -13.55 -4.72
N ASN A 155 8.43 -13.63 -4.85
CA ASN A 155 7.66 -14.64 -4.14
C ASN A 155 7.30 -15.77 -5.12
N ARG A 156 7.47 -17.02 -4.68
CA ARG A 156 7.36 -18.22 -5.52
C ARG A 156 5.89 -18.64 -5.70
N ASP A 157 5.01 -17.70 -6.06
CA ASP A 157 3.59 -17.84 -5.72
C ASP A 157 2.73 -18.10 -6.97
N CYS A 158 2.97 -19.25 -7.63
CA CYS A 158 2.31 -19.62 -8.89
C CYS A 158 0.77 -19.52 -8.85
N ALA A 159 0.15 -19.83 -7.71
CA ALA A 159 -1.29 -19.72 -7.50
C ALA A 159 -1.78 -18.26 -7.52
N ALA A 160 -1.08 -17.34 -6.85
CA ALA A 160 -1.44 -15.92 -6.81
C ALA A 160 -1.28 -15.23 -8.18
N HIS A 161 -0.22 -15.57 -8.92
CA HIS A 161 -0.05 -15.09 -10.29
C HIS A 161 -1.16 -15.61 -11.22
N THR A 162 -1.53 -16.89 -11.08
CA THR A 162 -2.66 -17.46 -11.84
C THR A 162 -3.98 -16.79 -11.48
N ALA A 163 -4.22 -16.54 -10.19
CA ALA A 163 -5.44 -15.87 -9.73
C ALA A 163 -5.54 -14.44 -10.26
N SER A 164 -4.45 -13.68 -10.20
CA SER A 164 -4.36 -12.31 -10.73
C SER A 164 -4.77 -12.26 -12.21
N ILE A 165 -4.24 -13.18 -13.04
CA ILE A 165 -4.63 -13.27 -14.45
C ILE A 165 -6.13 -13.56 -14.58
N VAL A 166 -6.64 -14.58 -13.87
CA VAL A 166 -8.05 -14.98 -14.00
C VAL A 166 -9.01 -13.87 -13.56
N ILE A 167 -8.73 -13.16 -12.46
CA ILE A 167 -9.58 -12.06 -11.98
C ILE A 167 -9.67 -10.96 -13.03
N ARG A 168 -8.55 -10.62 -13.67
CA ARG A 168 -8.54 -9.65 -14.77
C ARG A 168 -9.34 -10.15 -15.97
N GLU A 169 -9.09 -11.38 -16.41
CA GLU A 169 -9.70 -11.94 -17.62
C GLU A 169 -11.20 -12.25 -17.47
N VAL A 170 -11.69 -12.50 -16.24
CA VAL A 170 -13.09 -12.88 -15.97
C VAL A 170 -13.90 -11.73 -15.37
N ALA A 171 -13.35 -11.02 -14.39
CA ALA A 171 -14.06 -9.96 -13.66
C ALA A 171 -13.67 -8.54 -14.14
N GLY A 172 -12.63 -8.40 -14.97
CA GLY A 172 -12.17 -7.09 -15.45
C GLY A 172 -11.47 -6.25 -14.37
N HIS A 173 -11.03 -6.86 -13.28
CA HIS A 173 -10.31 -6.20 -12.20
C HIS A 173 -8.82 -6.50 -12.28
N ASP A 174 -8.00 -5.46 -12.36
CA ASP A 174 -6.55 -5.59 -12.21
C ASP A 174 -6.19 -5.71 -10.73
N VAL A 175 -5.69 -6.89 -10.34
CA VAL A 175 -5.27 -7.18 -8.97
C VAL A 175 -3.88 -7.79 -9.00
N ALA A 176 -2.92 -7.16 -8.34
CA ALA A 176 -1.55 -7.67 -8.26
C ALA A 176 -1.47 -8.96 -7.41
N ALA A 177 -0.61 -9.90 -7.82
CA ALA A 177 -0.42 -11.17 -7.12
C ALA A 177 0.00 -10.98 -5.65
N ASP A 178 0.86 -10.01 -5.35
CA ASP A 178 1.32 -9.72 -3.98
C ASP A 178 0.17 -9.25 -3.07
N ARG A 179 -0.82 -8.54 -3.62
CA ARG A 179 -2.02 -8.13 -2.90
C ARG A 179 -2.88 -9.34 -2.54
N LEU A 180 -3.05 -10.29 -3.45
CA LEU A 180 -3.76 -11.54 -3.16
C LEU A 180 -3.09 -12.32 -2.04
N VAL A 181 -1.76 -12.40 -2.04
CA VAL A 181 -0.98 -13.04 -0.97
C VAL A 181 -1.16 -12.33 0.37
N LYS A 182 -1.17 -10.99 0.39
CA LYS A 182 -1.41 -10.21 1.62
C LYS A 182 -2.83 -10.40 2.17
N MET A 183 -3.83 -10.57 1.29
CA MET A 183 -5.24 -10.70 1.69
C MET A 183 -5.63 -12.11 2.11
N TYR A 184 -5.20 -13.12 1.34
CA TYR A 184 -5.66 -14.50 1.47
C TYR A 184 -4.55 -15.47 1.91
N GLY A 185 -3.32 -14.98 2.09
CA GLY A 185 -2.16 -15.85 2.28
C GLY A 185 -1.85 -16.68 1.04
N LEU A 186 -1.05 -17.73 1.22
CA LEU A 186 -0.75 -18.74 0.20
C LEU A 186 -1.47 -20.05 0.52
N PRO A 187 -1.83 -20.86 -0.49
CA PRO A 187 -2.28 -22.21 -0.24
C PRO A 187 -1.20 -22.99 0.52
N PRO A 188 -1.57 -23.75 1.58
CA PRO A 188 -0.62 -24.55 2.33
C PRO A 188 0.17 -25.52 1.44
N GLU A 189 1.46 -25.70 1.76
CA GLU A 189 2.23 -26.82 1.22
C GLU A 189 1.73 -28.14 1.80
N SER A 190 1.84 -29.23 1.04
CA SER A 190 1.47 -30.57 1.53
C SER A 190 2.69 -31.47 1.68
N MET A 191 2.85 -32.06 2.88
CA MET A 191 3.80 -33.14 3.13
C MET A 191 3.32 -34.50 2.60
N TYR A 192 2.03 -34.61 2.24
CA TYR A 192 1.37 -35.86 1.83
C TYR A 192 1.29 -36.03 0.30
N GLY A 193 1.82 -35.06 -0.45
CA GLY A 193 2.01 -35.15 -1.90
C GLY A 193 1.13 -34.20 -2.73
N PHE A 194 1.28 -34.31 -4.05
CA PHE A 194 0.69 -33.39 -5.03
C PHE A 194 -0.83 -33.28 -4.95
N LYS A 195 -1.53 -34.41 -4.75
CA LYS A 195 -3.00 -34.45 -4.70
C LYS A 195 -3.56 -33.56 -3.59
N ASP A 196 -2.92 -33.54 -2.43
CA ASP A 196 -3.36 -32.73 -1.29
C ASP A 196 -3.00 -31.26 -1.48
N ALA A 197 -1.79 -30.96 -1.98
CA ALA A 197 -1.40 -29.59 -2.35
C ALA A 197 -2.36 -28.99 -3.39
N MET A 198 -2.78 -29.80 -4.37
CA MET A 198 -3.78 -29.41 -5.37
C MET A 198 -5.14 -29.11 -4.74
N ASN A 199 -5.61 -29.92 -3.79
CA ASN A 199 -6.87 -29.66 -3.09
C ASN A 199 -6.81 -28.39 -2.23
N TYR A 200 -5.68 -28.12 -1.57
CA TYR A 200 -5.44 -26.87 -0.85
C TYR A 200 -5.47 -25.67 -1.78
N ALA A 201 -4.82 -25.76 -2.94
CA ALA A 201 -4.86 -24.70 -3.94
C ALA A 201 -6.28 -24.45 -4.46
N ILE A 202 -7.07 -25.49 -4.74
CA ILE A 202 -8.46 -25.34 -5.18
C ILE A 202 -9.29 -24.60 -4.14
N LYS A 203 -9.22 -25.01 -2.86
CA LYS A 203 -9.93 -24.33 -1.76
C LYS A 203 -9.50 -22.86 -1.64
N TRP A 204 -8.20 -22.59 -1.77
CA TRP A 204 -7.69 -21.23 -1.75
C TRP A 204 -8.24 -20.39 -2.91
N PHE A 205 -8.33 -20.93 -4.13
CA PHE A 205 -8.98 -20.22 -5.24
C PHE A 205 -10.47 -19.95 -4.96
N GLU A 206 -11.18 -20.91 -4.35
CA GLU A 206 -12.58 -20.74 -3.93
C GLU A 206 -12.70 -19.62 -2.88
N GLU A 207 -11.78 -19.53 -1.92
CA GLU A 207 -11.71 -18.45 -0.91
C GLU A 207 -11.45 -17.08 -1.54
N VAL A 208 -10.66 -17.02 -2.61
CA VAL A 208 -10.44 -15.79 -3.41
C VAL A 208 -11.71 -15.40 -4.21
N GLY A 209 -12.68 -16.31 -4.36
CA GLY A 209 -13.96 -16.06 -5.02
C GLY A 209 -14.15 -16.82 -6.33
N PHE A 210 -13.31 -17.80 -6.66
CA PHE A 210 -13.39 -18.54 -7.91
C PHE A 210 -14.51 -19.57 -7.83
N LYS A 211 -15.35 -19.62 -8.86
CA LYS A 211 -16.34 -20.66 -9.05
C LYS A 211 -15.87 -21.61 -10.14
N PHE A 212 -15.78 -22.88 -9.79
CA PHE A 212 -15.35 -23.93 -10.71
C PHE A 212 -16.53 -24.76 -11.22
N ALA A 213 -16.40 -25.29 -12.43
CA ALA A 213 -17.37 -26.26 -12.96
C ALA A 213 -17.35 -27.56 -12.14
N GLU A 214 -18.53 -28.15 -11.89
CA GLU A 214 -18.67 -29.44 -11.19
C GLU A 214 -17.95 -30.58 -11.91
N LYS A 215 -17.99 -30.59 -13.24
CA LYS A 215 -17.29 -31.58 -14.06
C LYS A 215 -15.85 -31.13 -14.30
N LEU A 216 -14.91 -31.97 -13.88
CA LEU A 216 -13.50 -31.82 -14.21
C LEU A 216 -13.32 -31.98 -15.72
N GLY A 217 -12.70 -30.99 -16.35
CA GLY A 217 -12.31 -31.07 -17.75
C GLY A 217 -10.84 -31.46 -17.82
N GLY A 218 -10.49 -32.54 -18.53
CA GLY A 218 -9.12 -32.71 -18.99
C GLY A 218 -8.78 -31.60 -20.00
N PHE A 219 -7.54 -31.14 -20.04
CA PHE A 219 -7.08 -30.18 -21.06
C PHE A 219 -6.64 -30.88 -22.36
N ALA A 220 -6.33 -32.18 -22.30
CA ALA A 220 -5.94 -33.00 -23.46
C ALA A 220 -6.96 -32.99 -24.63
N PRO A 221 -8.28 -32.88 -24.40
CA PRO A 221 -9.27 -32.72 -25.47
C PRO A 221 -9.40 -31.29 -26.02
N ALA A 222 -8.70 -30.26 -25.52
CA ALA A 222 -8.93 -28.85 -25.93
C ALA A 222 -8.81 -28.58 -27.44
N ARG A 223 -8.05 -29.40 -28.20
CA ARG A 223 -8.00 -29.37 -29.67
C ARG A 223 -8.96 -30.33 -30.38
N GLN A 224 -9.58 -31.27 -29.66
CA GLN A 224 -10.39 -32.39 -30.19
C GLN A 224 -11.85 -32.38 -29.68
N GLY A 225 -12.32 -31.30 -29.04
CA GLY A 225 -13.67 -31.19 -28.46
C GLY A 225 -13.74 -30.75 -26.99
N GLY A 226 -12.66 -30.20 -26.44
CA GLY A 226 -12.66 -29.60 -25.11
C GLY A 226 -13.57 -28.37 -25.05
N GLN A 227 -14.02 -28.02 -23.84
CA GLN A 227 -14.94 -26.90 -23.67
C GLN A 227 -14.17 -25.58 -23.79
N VAL A 228 -14.66 -24.66 -24.63
CA VAL A 228 -14.21 -23.26 -24.67
C VAL A 228 -14.36 -22.66 -23.27
N GLY A 229 -13.34 -21.95 -22.82
CA GLY A 229 -13.33 -21.32 -21.51
C GLY A 229 -11.95 -21.11 -20.92
N ARG A 230 -11.96 -20.74 -19.65
CA ARG A 230 -10.77 -20.41 -18.86
C ARG A 230 -10.57 -21.47 -17.79
N TYR A 231 -9.32 -21.77 -17.47
CA TYR A 231 -8.94 -22.89 -16.65
C TYR A 231 -7.79 -22.55 -15.71
N VAL A 232 -7.81 -23.16 -14.53
CA VAL A 232 -6.64 -23.29 -13.66
C VAL A 232 -6.01 -24.65 -13.93
N LEU A 233 -4.72 -24.66 -14.31
CA LEU A 233 -4.00 -25.88 -14.69
C LEU A 233 -3.01 -26.27 -13.61
N PHE A 234 -3.03 -27.54 -13.19
CA PHE A 234 -2.18 -28.08 -12.15
C PHE A 234 -1.16 -29.07 -12.74
N PHE A 235 0.11 -28.67 -12.68
CA PHE A 235 1.24 -29.47 -13.13
C PHE A 235 1.94 -30.12 -11.94
N GLU A 236 2.18 -31.41 -12.01
CA GLU A 236 3.03 -32.14 -11.07
C GLU A 236 4.47 -32.13 -11.58
N ARG A 237 5.38 -31.62 -10.76
CA ARG A 237 6.83 -31.60 -10.99
C ARG A 237 7.50 -32.62 -10.05
N PRO A 238 8.73 -33.07 -10.35
CA PRO A 238 9.49 -33.96 -9.45
C PRO A 238 9.64 -33.41 -8.01
N ASN A 239 9.63 -32.09 -7.84
CA ASN A 239 9.84 -31.41 -6.56
C ASN A 239 8.62 -30.62 -6.07
N GLY A 240 7.40 -30.92 -6.55
CA GLY A 240 6.17 -30.28 -6.06
C GLY A 240 5.13 -29.99 -7.13
N GLY A 241 4.16 -29.15 -6.81
CA GLY A 241 3.12 -28.69 -7.75
C GLY A 241 3.45 -27.35 -8.39
N HIS A 242 2.85 -27.07 -9.54
CA HIS A 242 2.84 -25.77 -10.17
C HIS A 242 1.46 -25.47 -10.76
N VAL A 243 1.04 -24.21 -10.66
CA VAL A 243 -0.27 -23.77 -11.14
C VAL A 243 -0.10 -22.68 -12.17
N VAL A 244 -0.81 -22.79 -13.29
CA VAL A 244 -0.78 -21.80 -14.38
C VAL A 244 -2.18 -21.56 -14.94
N TYR A 245 -2.35 -20.44 -15.64
CA TYR A 245 -3.59 -20.10 -16.34
C TYR A 245 -3.66 -20.83 -17.70
N GLY A 246 -4.85 -21.29 -18.06
CA GLY A 246 -5.15 -21.84 -19.38
C GLY A 246 -6.40 -21.23 -19.99
N GLN A 247 -6.36 -20.98 -21.29
CA GLN A 247 -7.50 -20.50 -22.07
C GLN A 247 -7.67 -21.36 -23.32
N VAL A 248 -8.91 -21.78 -23.55
CA VAL A 248 -9.33 -22.47 -24.76
C VAL A 248 -10.35 -21.57 -25.45
N THR A 249 -10.05 -21.16 -26.67
CA THR A 249 -10.99 -20.50 -27.58
C THR A 249 -11.34 -21.45 -28.72
N GLU A 250 -12.24 -21.05 -29.60
CA GLU A 250 -12.53 -21.82 -30.83
C GLU A 250 -11.31 -21.88 -31.78
N ALA A 251 -10.43 -20.87 -31.71
CA ALA A 251 -9.29 -20.73 -32.63
C ALA A 251 -7.97 -21.22 -32.05
N GLU A 252 -7.76 -21.07 -30.74
CA GLU A 252 -6.46 -21.30 -30.12
C GLU A 252 -6.50 -21.75 -28.67
N LEU A 253 -5.38 -22.34 -28.27
CA LEU A 253 -5.03 -22.69 -26.90
C LEU A 253 -3.94 -21.73 -26.43
N ILE A 254 -4.12 -21.14 -25.25
CA ILE A 254 -3.13 -20.28 -24.61
C ILE A 254 -2.90 -20.81 -23.19
N ILE A 255 -1.64 -20.96 -22.79
CA ILE A 255 -1.23 -21.32 -21.44
C ILE A 255 -0.26 -20.25 -20.95
N ILE A 256 -0.55 -19.62 -19.82
CA ILE A 256 0.26 -18.52 -19.28
C ILE A 256 0.77 -18.90 -17.89
N ASP A 257 2.09 -18.98 -17.76
CA ASP A 257 2.77 -19.01 -16.47
C ASP A 257 3.09 -17.58 -16.05
N GLY A 258 2.16 -17.00 -15.28
CA GLY A 258 2.29 -15.63 -14.78
C GLY A 258 3.48 -15.43 -13.83
N GLN A 259 3.98 -16.49 -13.19
CA GLN A 259 5.15 -16.41 -12.32
C GLN A 259 6.43 -16.34 -13.15
N ALA A 260 6.52 -17.12 -14.23
CA ALA A 260 7.69 -17.15 -15.11
C ALA A 260 7.66 -16.08 -16.22
N GLY A 261 6.52 -15.40 -16.41
CA GLY A 261 6.32 -14.48 -17.53
C GLY A 261 6.35 -15.19 -18.89
N LYS A 262 5.85 -16.42 -18.96
CA LYS A 262 5.91 -17.26 -20.17
C LYS A 262 4.52 -17.62 -20.67
N GLU A 263 4.40 -17.73 -21.99
CA GLU A 263 3.20 -18.16 -22.68
C GLU A 263 3.52 -19.32 -23.64
N TRP A 264 2.61 -20.29 -23.73
CA TRP A 264 2.69 -21.41 -24.67
C TRP A 264 1.37 -21.62 -25.40
N LYS A 265 1.46 -22.10 -26.64
CA LYS A 265 0.28 -22.36 -27.50
C LYS A 265 -0.11 -23.84 -27.58
N ASN A 266 0.62 -24.70 -26.86
CA ASN A 266 0.30 -26.12 -26.73
C ASN A 266 0.81 -26.69 -25.40
N ILE A 267 0.17 -27.78 -24.96
CA ILE A 267 0.44 -28.44 -23.69
C ILE A 267 1.85 -29.05 -23.66
N ALA A 268 2.32 -29.61 -24.77
CA ALA A 268 3.63 -30.26 -24.84
C ALA A 268 4.80 -29.28 -24.63
N GLU A 269 4.69 -28.04 -25.13
CA GLU A 269 5.63 -26.96 -24.83
C GLU A 269 5.58 -26.57 -23.36
N ALA A 270 4.39 -26.38 -22.80
CA ALA A 270 4.24 -26.04 -21.39
C ALA A 270 4.82 -27.13 -20.48
N GLN A 271 4.51 -28.41 -20.71
CA GLN A 271 5.04 -29.54 -19.92
C GLN A 271 6.56 -29.62 -19.97
N ARG A 272 7.16 -29.46 -21.15
CA ARG A 272 8.63 -29.44 -21.32
C ARG A 272 9.27 -28.25 -20.58
N ALA A 273 8.70 -27.06 -20.71
CA ALA A 273 9.25 -25.86 -20.09
C ALA A 273 9.08 -25.82 -18.56
N ILE A 274 7.96 -26.35 -18.06
CA ILE A 274 7.63 -26.46 -16.63
C ILE A 274 8.40 -27.61 -15.96
N ASN A 275 8.91 -28.56 -16.75
CA ASN A 275 9.44 -29.85 -16.29
C ASN A 275 8.42 -30.56 -15.39
N GLY A 276 7.18 -30.68 -15.87
CA GLY A 276 6.08 -31.26 -15.12
C GLY A 276 4.97 -31.78 -16.01
N GLU A 277 4.17 -32.69 -15.46
CA GLU A 277 3.04 -33.30 -16.13
C GLU A 277 1.74 -32.60 -15.75
N LEU A 278 0.91 -32.26 -16.74
CA LEU A 278 -0.42 -31.71 -16.45
C LEU A 278 -1.30 -32.81 -15.86
N LYS A 279 -1.61 -32.73 -14.56
CA LYS A 279 -2.41 -33.73 -13.86
C LYS A 279 -3.89 -33.35 -13.75
N ARG A 280 -4.21 -32.05 -13.73
CA ARG A 280 -5.59 -31.56 -13.63
C ARG A 280 -5.77 -30.22 -14.32
N ALA A 281 -6.95 -30.02 -14.88
CA ALA A 281 -7.44 -28.71 -15.28
C ALA A 281 -8.82 -28.47 -14.66
N GLN A 282 -9.02 -27.28 -14.08
CA GLN A 282 -10.26 -26.89 -13.43
C GLN A 282 -10.87 -25.72 -14.19
N ARG A 283 -12.03 -25.94 -14.81
CA ARG A 283 -12.71 -24.90 -15.60
C ARG A 283 -13.34 -23.86 -14.67
N ILE A 284 -13.09 -22.59 -14.96
CA ILE A 284 -13.65 -21.45 -14.24
C ILE A 284 -14.99 -21.08 -14.89
N VAL A 285 -16.04 -20.97 -14.08
CA VAL A 285 -17.39 -20.56 -14.53
C VAL A 285 -17.78 -19.17 -14.02
N GLY A 286 -17.05 -18.63 -13.05
CA GLY A 286 -17.23 -17.28 -12.54
C GLY A 286 -16.16 -16.90 -11.53
N VAL A 287 -16.08 -15.61 -11.24
CA VAL A 287 -15.20 -15.03 -10.21
C VAL A 287 -16.01 -13.95 -9.50
N ASP A 288 -16.29 -14.17 -8.21
CA ASP A 288 -16.92 -13.19 -7.32
C ASP A 288 -15.82 -12.55 -6.47
N PHE A 289 -15.01 -11.68 -7.09
CA PHE A 289 -13.91 -11.01 -6.39
C PHE A 289 -14.43 -9.76 -5.66
N PRO A 290 -14.31 -9.67 -4.32
CA PRO A 290 -14.81 -8.55 -3.52
C PRO A 290 -13.99 -7.26 -3.62
#